data_AF-A0A1A8I273-F1
#
_entry.id   AF-A0A1A8I273-F1
#
_cell.length_a   1.000
_cell.length_b   1.000
_cell.length_c   1.000
_cell.angle_alpha   90.00
_cell.angle_beta   90.00
_cell.angle_gamma   90.00
#
_symmetry.space_group_name_H-M   'P 1'
#
loop_
_entity.id
_entity.type
_entity.pdbx_description
1 polymer ?
#
loop_
_entity_poly.entity_id
_entity_poly.type
_entity_poly.pdbx_seq_one_letter_code
_entity_poly.pdbx_strand_id
1 'polypeptide(L)'
;EMLNFKKLTSEAVNVQRNHHSKMLKEMEAASVQVDRLEREMDYVETQNSPRACASTAEKVVERAAWGLQERDEEDDWEELPSRVSDCIEIISGIRSVKILKRVGGAKGMWTRDPKSSKVYVFNGTSGDTIYQFDSIPDFSRSQGTMNSRTIKLPLKWSGPGAAVYNGYLYYMKGEAGADIQVVKHDLVSGFVTETAMFPMES
;
A
#
# COMPACT_ATOMS: atom_id res chain seq x y z
N GLU A 1 -6.89 51.05 -30.93
CA GLU A 1 -7.10 50.56 -29.55
C GLU A 1 -7.05 49.04 -29.42
N MET A 2 -7.82 48.26 -30.21
CA MET A 2 -7.82 46.77 -30.14
C MET A 2 -6.46 46.09 -30.31
N LEU A 3 -5.56 46.61 -31.16
CA LEU A 3 -4.23 46.02 -31.38
C LEU A 3 -3.32 46.14 -30.15
N ASN A 4 -3.39 47.26 -29.42
CA ASN A 4 -2.64 47.46 -28.18
C ASN A 4 -3.18 46.57 -27.06
N PHE A 5 -4.50 46.43 -26.97
CA PHE A 5 -5.12 45.51 -26.01
C PHE A 5 -4.66 44.07 -26.24
N LYS A 6 -4.70 43.58 -27.50
CA LYS A 6 -4.23 42.23 -27.86
C LYS A 6 -2.77 42.00 -27.46
N LYS A 7 -1.88 42.97 -27.74
CA LYS A 7 -0.46 42.90 -27.39
C LYS A 7 -0.27 42.79 -25.87
N LEU A 8 -0.89 43.68 -25.10
CA LEU A 8 -0.81 43.67 -23.63
C LEU A 8 -1.35 42.37 -23.03
N THR A 9 -2.48 41.87 -23.54
CA THR A 9 -3.01 40.57 -23.09
C THR A 9 -2.07 39.41 -23.41
N SER A 10 -1.43 39.41 -24.58
CA SER A 10 -0.47 38.35 -24.95
C SER A 10 0.79 38.36 -24.08
N GLU A 11 1.27 39.55 -23.72
CA GLU A 11 2.43 39.72 -22.84
C GLU A 11 2.10 39.25 -21.42
N ALA A 12 0.94 39.65 -20.87
CA ALA A 12 0.48 39.20 -19.55
C ALA A 12 0.32 37.68 -19.47
N VAL A 13 -0.26 37.05 -20.50
CA VAL A 13 -0.41 35.58 -20.57
C VAL A 13 0.96 34.89 -20.64
N ASN A 14 1.92 35.43 -21.40
CA ASN A 14 3.26 34.87 -21.49
C ASN A 14 4.04 34.98 -20.16
N VAL A 15 3.93 36.11 -19.46
CA VAL A 15 4.52 36.28 -18.13
C VAL A 15 3.93 35.26 -17.16
N GLN A 16 2.60 35.10 -17.16
CA GLN A 16 1.93 34.14 -16.29
C GLN A 16 2.33 32.69 -16.59
N ARG A 17 2.43 32.34 -17.89
CA ARG A 17 2.92 31.02 -18.33
C ARG A 17 4.36 30.77 -17.85
N ASN A 18 5.24 31.75 -17.95
CA ASN A 18 6.62 31.64 -17.48
C ASN A 18 6.69 31.48 -15.96
N HIS A 19 5.87 32.23 -15.23
CA HIS A 19 5.77 32.11 -13.78
C HIS A 19 5.27 30.72 -13.35
N HIS A 20 4.22 30.22 -13.98
CA HIS A 20 3.72 28.85 -13.76
C HIS A 20 4.78 27.79 -14.06
N SER A 21 5.51 27.94 -15.18
CA SER A 21 6.61 27.02 -15.53
C SER A 21 7.72 27.02 -14.48
N LYS A 22 8.08 28.19 -13.94
CA LYS A 22 9.06 28.30 -12.86
C LYS A 22 8.57 27.64 -11.57
N MET A 23 7.32 27.92 -11.16
CA MET A 23 6.72 27.31 -9.98
C MET A 23 6.67 25.79 -10.09
N LEU A 24 6.34 25.23 -11.26
CA LEU A 24 6.34 23.78 -11.48
C LEU A 24 7.73 23.17 -11.26
N LYS A 25 8.79 23.82 -11.75
CA LYS A 25 10.17 23.36 -11.54
C LYS A 25 10.59 23.45 -10.07
N GLU A 26 10.22 24.52 -9.37
CA GLU A 26 10.49 24.68 -7.94
C GLU A 26 9.75 23.62 -7.12
N MET A 27 8.50 23.30 -7.47
CA MET A 27 7.72 22.24 -6.84
C MET A 27 8.32 20.85 -7.08
N GLU A 28 8.79 20.57 -8.29
CA GLU A 28 9.45 19.31 -8.63
C GLU A 28 10.78 19.13 -7.84
N ALA A 29 11.59 20.19 -7.75
CA ALA A 29 12.81 20.18 -6.94
C ALA A 29 12.52 19.98 -5.44
N ALA A 30 11.47 20.63 -4.91
CA ALA A 30 11.04 20.44 -3.53
C ALA A 30 10.59 18.99 -3.27
N SER A 31 9.90 18.36 -4.24
CA SER A 31 9.43 16.98 -4.10
C SER A 31 10.59 15.99 -3.90
N VAL A 32 11.69 16.16 -4.64
CA VAL A 32 12.90 15.33 -4.49
C VAL A 32 13.58 15.53 -3.14
N GLN A 33 13.58 16.76 -2.61
CA GLN A 33 14.12 17.05 -1.28
C GLN A 33 13.28 16.41 -0.17
N VAL A 34 11.95 16.46 -0.30
CA VAL A 34 11.03 15.78 0.63
C VAL A 34 11.28 14.28 0.60
N ASP A 35 11.35 13.65 -0.57
CA ASP A 35 11.66 12.22 -0.71
C ASP A 35 12.97 11.84 -0.01
N ARG A 36 14.00 12.69 -0.10
CA ARG A 36 15.28 12.46 0.56
C ARG A 36 15.17 12.59 2.08
N LEU A 37 14.54 13.65 2.57
CA LEU A 37 14.33 13.88 4.00
C LEU A 37 13.49 12.78 4.63
N GLU A 38 12.49 12.25 3.91
CA GLU A 38 11.71 11.11 4.37
C GLU A 38 12.58 9.85 4.55
N ARG A 39 13.51 9.56 3.63
CA ARG A 39 14.46 8.44 3.81
C ARG A 39 15.40 8.63 5.00
N GLU A 40 15.86 9.86 5.21
CA GLU A 40 16.73 10.19 6.35
C GLU A 40 15.96 10.10 7.67
N MET A 41 14.70 10.55 7.70
CA MET A 41 13.79 10.38 8.83
C MET A 41 13.52 8.91 9.12
N ASP A 42 13.26 8.09 8.10
CA ASP A 42 13.09 6.63 8.22
C ASP A 42 14.33 5.96 8.84
N TYR A 43 15.53 6.38 8.43
CA TYR A 43 16.79 5.89 9.00
C TYR A 43 16.95 6.28 10.48
N VAL A 44 16.61 7.52 10.83
CA VAL A 44 16.66 7.99 12.22
C VAL A 44 15.59 7.32 13.08
N GLU A 45 14.37 7.15 12.58
CA GLU A 45 13.27 6.45 13.26
C GLU A 45 13.57 4.98 13.47
N THR A 46 14.24 4.29 12.54
CA THR A 46 14.65 2.90 12.73
C THR A 46 15.74 2.76 13.79
N GLN A 47 16.67 3.71 13.88
CA GLN A 47 17.69 3.72 14.93
C GLN A 47 17.17 4.13 16.31
N ASN A 48 16.22 5.07 16.36
CA ASN A 48 15.68 5.64 17.60
C ASN A 48 14.28 5.14 17.94
N SER A 49 13.81 4.09 17.25
CA SER A 49 12.49 3.53 17.51
C SER A 49 12.45 3.10 18.98
N PRO A 50 11.40 3.47 19.74
CA PRO A 50 11.18 2.90 21.05
C PRO A 50 11.25 1.39 20.88
N ARG A 51 12.19 0.72 21.58
CA ARG A 51 12.29 -0.73 21.54
C ARG A 51 10.91 -1.26 21.91
N ALA A 52 10.21 -1.86 20.93
CA ALA A 52 9.00 -2.60 21.22
C ALA A 52 9.39 -3.61 22.31
N CYS A 53 8.65 -3.63 23.42
CA CYS A 53 8.83 -4.64 24.46
C CYS A 53 8.33 -5.96 23.88
N ALA A 54 9.17 -6.55 23.06
CA ALA A 54 8.85 -7.59 22.12
C ALA A 54 9.93 -8.64 22.30
N SER A 55 9.54 -9.84 22.73
CA SER A 55 10.47 -10.97 22.81
C SER A 55 11.11 -11.23 21.44
N THR A 56 12.22 -11.95 21.40
CA THR A 56 12.96 -12.34 20.19
C THR A 56 12.10 -12.94 19.07
N ALA A 57 10.86 -13.37 19.37
CA ALA A 57 9.83 -13.77 18.42
C ALA A 57 9.26 -12.63 17.54
N GLU A 58 9.51 -11.34 17.83
CA GLU A 58 8.96 -10.22 17.05
C GLU A 58 9.95 -9.59 16.06
N LYS A 59 11.16 -10.17 15.92
CA LYS A 59 11.99 -9.96 14.72
C LYS A 59 11.30 -10.46 13.43
N VAL A 60 10.10 -11.04 13.55
CA VAL A 60 9.29 -11.54 12.43
C VAL A 60 8.76 -10.42 11.54
N VAL A 61 8.71 -9.15 11.99
CA VAL A 61 8.45 -8.02 11.08
C VAL A 61 9.55 -7.88 10.01
N GLU A 62 10.77 -8.36 10.29
CA GLU A 62 11.89 -8.44 9.34
C GLU A 62 12.04 -9.81 8.67
N ARG A 63 11.31 -10.86 9.09
CA ARG A 63 11.26 -12.13 8.34
C ARG A 63 10.21 -12.02 7.25
N ALA A 64 10.69 -12.15 6.02
CA ALA A 64 10.00 -11.95 4.76
C ALA A 64 8.73 -12.80 4.50
N ALA A 65 8.22 -13.60 5.44
CA ALA A 65 6.94 -14.30 5.34
C ALA A 65 6.64 -14.97 6.69
N TRP A 66 5.37 -15.12 7.06
CA TRP A 66 4.96 -16.08 8.10
C TRP A 66 4.96 -17.52 7.57
N GLY A 67 5.87 -17.84 6.65
CA GLY A 67 6.02 -19.16 6.06
C GLY A 67 6.65 -20.10 7.08
N LEU A 68 5.88 -21.11 7.49
CA LEU A 68 6.42 -22.35 8.03
C LEU A 68 7.39 -22.90 6.99
N GLN A 69 8.68 -22.81 7.26
CA GLN A 69 9.65 -23.57 6.50
C GLN A 69 9.58 -24.99 7.05
N GLU A 70 8.80 -25.85 6.39
CA GLU A 70 8.94 -27.30 6.55
C GLU A 70 10.35 -27.65 6.07
N ARG A 71 11.29 -27.73 7.02
CA ARG A 71 12.63 -28.25 6.80
C ARG A 71 12.77 -29.48 7.68
N ASP A 72 12.83 -30.63 7.04
CA ASP A 72 13.17 -31.91 7.67
C ASP A 72 14.62 -31.83 8.19
N GLU A 73 14.80 -31.35 9.41
CA GLU A 73 16.03 -31.52 10.18
C GLU A 73 15.62 -31.89 11.61
N GLU A 74 15.65 -33.20 11.90
CA GLU A 74 15.59 -33.78 13.24
C GLU A 74 16.81 -33.27 14.04
N ASP A 75 16.68 -32.15 14.75
CA ASP A 75 17.56 -31.78 15.87
C ASP A 75 16.90 -30.64 16.68
N ASP A 76 16.41 -30.99 17.87
CA ASP A 76 16.09 -30.13 19.02
C ASP A 76 15.64 -28.68 18.73
N TRP A 77 14.46 -28.51 18.13
CA TRP A 77 13.72 -27.26 18.16
C TRP A 77 12.37 -27.51 18.82
N GLU A 78 12.13 -26.85 19.97
CA GLU A 78 10.77 -26.70 20.48
C GLU A 78 9.92 -26.10 19.36
N GLU A 79 9.00 -26.92 18.83
CA GLU A 79 7.99 -26.53 17.87
C GLU A 79 7.32 -25.25 18.39
N LEU A 80 7.63 -24.09 17.79
CA LEU A 80 6.87 -22.88 18.06
C LEU A 80 5.48 -23.13 17.46
N PRO A 81 4.46 -23.45 18.28
CA PRO A 81 3.14 -23.71 17.74
C PRO A 81 2.68 -22.42 17.09
N SER A 82 1.95 -22.54 15.99
CA SER A 82 1.30 -21.45 15.28
C SER A 82 0.46 -20.59 16.23
N ARG A 83 1.10 -19.59 16.86
CA ARG A 83 0.55 -18.72 17.92
C ARG A 83 -0.68 -17.90 17.51
N VAL A 84 -1.14 -17.97 16.28
CA VAL A 84 -2.31 -17.22 15.81
C VAL A 84 -3.63 -17.94 16.14
N SER A 85 -3.59 -19.24 16.40
CA SER A 85 -4.80 -20.07 16.57
C SER A 85 -5.43 -19.96 17.97
N ASP A 86 -4.63 -19.62 19.00
CA ASP A 86 -5.01 -19.66 20.42
C ASP A 86 -4.79 -18.32 21.17
N CYS A 87 -4.89 -17.20 20.46
CA CYS A 87 -4.82 -15.88 21.11
C CYS A 87 -6.16 -15.52 21.77
N ILE A 88 -6.27 -15.69 23.09
CA ILE A 88 -7.35 -15.11 23.93
C ILE A 88 -6.81 -13.83 24.60
N GLU A 89 -6.15 -12.96 23.83
CA GLU A 89 -5.59 -11.71 24.35
C GLU A 89 -6.41 -10.52 23.85
N ILE A 90 -6.71 -9.58 24.75
CA ILE A 90 -7.42 -8.34 24.43
C ILE A 90 -6.38 -7.28 24.08
N ILE A 91 -6.58 -6.56 22.96
CA ILE A 91 -5.73 -5.42 22.59
C ILE A 91 -5.85 -4.35 23.68
N SER A 92 -4.78 -4.15 24.46
CA SER A 92 -4.76 -3.18 25.57
C SER A 92 -4.51 -1.73 25.12
N GLY A 93 -3.97 -1.52 23.91
CA GLY A 93 -3.75 -0.19 23.35
C GLY A 93 -2.73 -0.16 22.21
N ILE A 94 -2.73 0.94 21.44
CA ILE A 94 -1.78 1.21 20.35
C ILE A 94 -0.71 2.17 20.88
N ARG A 95 0.56 1.77 20.86
CA ARG A 95 1.66 2.57 21.45
C ARG A 95 2.18 3.66 20.51
N SER A 96 2.38 3.32 19.24
CA SER A 96 2.96 4.20 18.23
C SER A 96 2.54 3.78 16.84
N VAL A 97 2.71 4.68 15.89
CA VAL A 97 2.50 4.44 14.46
C VAL A 97 3.74 4.86 13.69
N LYS A 98 4.01 4.17 12.58
CA LYS A 98 5.12 4.50 11.68
C LYS A 98 4.58 4.94 10.32
N ILE A 99 5.10 6.05 9.80
CA ILE A 99 4.86 6.45 8.41
C ILE A 99 5.84 5.65 7.55
N LEU A 100 5.35 4.66 6.81
CA LEU A 100 6.20 3.83 5.95
C LEU A 100 6.51 4.50 4.60
N LYS A 101 5.50 5.15 4.01
CA LYS A 101 5.61 5.79 2.68
C LYS A 101 4.38 6.65 2.36
N ARG A 102 4.57 7.72 1.59
CA ARG A 102 3.49 8.46 0.92
C ARG A 102 3.36 7.99 -0.53
N VAL A 103 2.19 7.49 -0.90
CA VAL A 103 1.91 7.02 -2.27
C VAL A 103 0.42 7.14 -2.57
N GLY A 104 0.08 7.48 -3.81
CA GLY A 104 -1.31 7.60 -4.25
C GLY A 104 -1.99 8.90 -3.79
N GLY A 105 -3.33 8.90 -3.82
CA GLY A 105 -4.16 10.02 -3.40
C GLY A 105 -4.53 9.99 -1.91
N ALA A 106 -5.42 10.90 -1.50
CA ALA A 106 -5.91 11.02 -0.13
C ALA A 106 -6.75 9.81 0.36
N LYS A 107 -7.17 8.95 -0.55
CA LYS A 107 -7.95 7.74 -0.28
C LYS A 107 -7.23 6.54 -0.88
N GLY A 108 -7.27 5.42 -0.19
CA GLY A 108 -6.66 4.18 -0.64
C GLY A 108 -6.38 3.25 0.52
N MET A 109 -5.72 2.15 0.22
CA MET A 109 -5.23 1.23 1.23
C MET A 109 -3.98 0.51 0.72
N TRP A 110 -3.23 -0.07 1.65
CA TRP A 110 -2.20 -1.03 1.31
C TRP A 110 -2.28 -2.20 2.28
N THR A 111 -1.87 -3.37 1.83
CA THR A 111 -1.86 -4.58 2.64
C THR A 111 -0.70 -5.48 2.26
N ARG A 112 -0.35 -6.40 3.15
CA ARG A 112 0.63 -7.46 2.90
C ARG A 112 -0.09 -8.80 2.85
N ASP A 113 0.46 -9.73 2.11
CA ASP A 113 0.08 -11.13 2.28
C ASP A 113 0.84 -11.71 3.48
N PRO A 114 0.19 -12.13 4.57
CA PRO A 114 0.89 -12.73 5.71
C PRO A 114 1.74 -13.94 5.32
N LYS A 115 1.40 -14.67 4.26
CA LYS A 115 2.14 -15.85 3.80
C LYS A 115 3.31 -15.51 2.86
N SER A 116 3.51 -14.24 2.48
CA SER A 116 4.64 -13.81 1.65
C SER A 116 5.23 -12.46 2.08
N SER A 117 6.27 -11.99 1.40
CA SER A 117 6.85 -10.65 1.62
C SER A 117 6.10 -9.56 0.88
N LYS A 118 5.16 -9.93 0.02
CA LYS A 118 4.61 -9.05 -1.01
C LYS A 118 3.68 -8.00 -0.41
N VAL A 119 3.78 -6.80 -0.94
CA VAL A 119 2.98 -5.64 -0.55
C VAL A 119 2.09 -5.22 -1.72
N TYR A 120 0.83 -4.93 -1.43
CA TYR A 120 -0.19 -4.58 -2.42
C TYR A 120 -0.77 -3.21 -2.09
N VAL A 121 -0.80 -2.31 -3.07
CA VAL A 121 -1.26 -0.93 -2.92
C VAL A 121 -2.46 -0.67 -3.82
N PHE A 122 -3.52 -0.11 -3.22
CA PHE A 122 -4.78 0.29 -3.84
C PHE A 122 -4.87 1.80 -3.78
N ASN A 123 -4.79 2.44 -4.95
CA ASN A 123 -4.93 3.89 -5.05
C ASN A 123 -6.41 4.26 -5.23
N GLY A 124 -7.05 4.77 -4.18
CA GLY A 124 -8.47 5.11 -4.17
C GLY A 124 -9.38 4.05 -3.49
N THR A 125 -10.66 4.38 -3.40
CA THR A 125 -11.73 3.51 -2.86
C THR A 125 -12.49 2.75 -3.94
N SER A 126 -12.07 2.87 -5.20
CA SER A 126 -12.65 2.12 -6.31
C SER A 126 -11.66 2.13 -7.46
N GLY A 127 -11.59 1.03 -8.20
CA GLY A 127 -10.70 0.92 -9.34
C GLY A 127 -10.58 -0.52 -9.81
N ASP A 128 -9.70 -0.76 -10.77
CA ASP A 128 -9.37 -2.09 -11.30
C ASP A 128 -7.86 -2.34 -11.33
N THR A 129 -7.03 -1.43 -10.83
CA THR A 129 -5.57 -1.52 -10.88
C THR A 129 -4.92 -1.56 -9.50
N ILE A 130 -4.10 -2.57 -9.23
CA ILE A 130 -3.36 -2.78 -7.98
C ILE A 130 -1.86 -2.79 -8.28
N TYR A 131 -1.06 -2.25 -7.37
CA TYR A 131 0.41 -2.28 -7.48
C TYR A 131 1.00 -3.27 -6.48
N GLN A 132 1.76 -4.25 -6.97
CA GLN A 132 2.47 -5.24 -6.16
C GLN A 132 3.96 -4.89 -6.07
N PHE A 133 4.50 -4.89 -4.85
CA PHE A 133 5.92 -4.84 -4.56
C PHE A 133 6.36 -6.17 -3.94
N ASP A 134 7.62 -6.56 -4.16
CA ASP A 134 8.12 -7.85 -3.68
C ASP A 134 8.43 -7.86 -2.18
N SER A 135 8.67 -6.70 -1.58
CA SER A 135 8.95 -6.57 -0.15
C SER A 135 8.61 -5.18 0.40
N ILE A 136 8.53 -5.04 1.73
CA ILE A 136 8.41 -3.73 2.40
C ILE A 136 9.57 -2.80 2.04
N PRO A 137 10.85 -3.24 2.05
CA PRO A 137 11.95 -2.39 1.60
C PRO A 137 11.83 -1.91 0.16
N ASP A 138 11.35 -2.74 -0.76
CA ASP A 138 11.15 -2.35 -2.17
C ASP A 138 9.99 -1.35 -2.30
N PHE A 139 8.94 -1.54 -1.51
CA PHE A 139 7.87 -0.57 -1.41
C PHE A 139 8.35 0.77 -0.84
N SER A 140 9.10 0.79 0.26
CA SER A 140 9.61 2.01 0.90
C SER A 140 10.58 2.78 0.00
N ARG A 141 11.52 2.10 -0.69
CA ARG A 141 12.54 2.75 -1.53
C ARG A 141 12.04 3.24 -2.88
N SER A 142 10.93 2.71 -3.40
CA SER A 142 10.43 3.09 -4.73
C SER A 142 9.97 4.54 -4.76
N GLN A 143 10.07 5.20 -5.92
CA GLN A 143 9.48 6.51 -6.16
C GLN A 143 8.05 6.34 -6.65
N GLY A 144 7.06 6.79 -5.88
CA GLY A 144 5.65 6.52 -6.17
C GLY A 144 5.36 5.03 -6.32
N THR A 145 4.83 4.62 -7.48
CA THR A 145 4.57 3.22 -7.83
C THR A 145 5.58 2.63 -8.84
N MET A 146 6.72 3.29 -9.05
CA MET A 146 7.77 2.79 -9.93
C MET A 146 8.31 1.44 -9.42
N ASN A 147 8.73 0.58 -10.35
CA ASN A 147 9.23 -0.78 -10.09
C ASN A 147 8.23 -1.71 -9.38
N SER A 148 6.94 -1.36 -9.36
CA SER A 148 5.87 -2.27 -8.96
C SER A 148 5.37 -3.09 -10.13
N ARG A 149 4.91 -4.32 -9.87
CA ARG A 149 4.12 -5.08 -10.82
C ARG A 149 2.69 -4.56 -10.79
N THR A 150 2.20 -4.08 -11.93
CA THR A 150 0.80 -3.66 -12.08
C THR A 150 -0.08 -4.88 -12.33
N ILE A 151 -1.12 -5.05 -11.49
CA ILE A 151 -2.12 -6.11 -11.60
C ILE A 151 -3.44 -5.45 -11.95
N LYS A 152 -4.01 -5.82 -13.10
CA LYS A 152 -5.32 -5.35 -13.52
C LYS A 152 -6.38 -6.41 -13.19
N LEU A 153 -7.32 -6.04 -12.34
CA LEU A 153 -8.44 -6.87 -11.95
C LEU A 153 -9.49 -6.93 -13.06
N PRO A 154 -10.16 -8.08 -13.22
CA PRO A 154 -11.25 -8.24 -14.18
C PRO A 154 -12.51 -7.48 -13.77
N LEU A 155 -12.69 -7.22 -12.47
CA LEU A 155 -13.81 -6.48 -11.91
C LEU A 155 -13.31 -5.32 -11.06
N LYS A 156 -14.05 -4.21 -11.05
CA LYS A 156 -13.70 -3.05 -10.22
C LYS A 156 -14.00 -3.35 -8.75
N TRP A 157 -13.05 -3.05 -7.87
CA TRP A 157 -13.32 -3.05 -6.43
C TRP A 157 -14.10 -1.79 -6.03
N SER A 158 -14.79 -1.88 -4.90
CA SER A 158 -15.55 -0.80 -4.29
C SER A 158 -15.33 -0.78 -2.78
N GLY A 159 -15.09 0.41 -2.25
CA GLY A 159 -14.76 0.64 -0.84
C GLY A 159 -13.31 0.35 -0.47
N PRO A 160 -12.95 0.55 0.80
CA PRO A 160 -11.61 0.32 1.33
C PRO A 160 -11.35 -1.14 1.78
N GLY A 161 -12.32 -2.05 1.59
CA GLY A 161 -12.19 -3.43 2.06
C GLY A 161 -11.55 -4.33 1.02
N ALA A 162 -10.25 -4.60 1.18
CA ALA A 162 -9.54 -5.67 0.51
C ALA A 162 -8.53 -6.33 1.44
N ALA A 163 -8.22 -7.59 1.19
CA ALA A 163 -7.21 -8.35 1.91
C ALA A 163 -6.51 -9.31 0.96
N VAL A 164 -5.23 -9.58 1.22
CA VAL A 164 -4.48 -10.63 0.50
C VAL A 164 -4.08 -11.70 1.48
N TYR A 165 -4.33 -12.95 1.13
CA TYR A 165 -3.92 -14.09 1.93
C TYR A 165 -3.57 -15.26 1.03
N ASN A 166 -2.35 -15.78 1.21
CA ASN A 166 -1.85 -16.96 0.51
C ASN A 166 -1.97 -16.86 -1.02
N GLY A 167 -1.54 -15.74 -1.60
CA GLY A 167 -1.61 -15.49 -3.04
C GLY A 167 -3.01 -15.20 -3.60
N TYR A 168 -4.06 -15.16 -2.78
CA TYR A 168 -5.40 -14.77 -3.19
C TYR A 168 -5.73 -13.37 -2.69
N LEU A 169 -6.28 -12.56 -3.58
CA LEU A 169 -6.89 -11.28 -3.26
C LEU A 169 -8.39 -11.44 -3.02
N TYR A 170 -8.85 -10.91 -1.90
CA TYR A 170 -10.26 -10.79 -1.55
C TYR A 170 -10.63 -9.30 -1.58
N TYR A 171 -11.60 -8.93 -2.40
CA TYR A 171 -12.06 -7.54 -2.49
C TYR A 171 -13.56 -7.47 -2.62
N MET A 172 -14.12 -6.38 -2.11
CA MET A 172 -15.54 -6.10 -2.25
C MET A 172 -15.84 -5.53 -3.63
N LYS A 173 -16.91 -6.05 -4.22
CA LYS A 173 -17.60 -5.48 -5.37
C LYS A 173 -18.99 -5.09 -4.89
N GLY A 174 -19.33 -3.82 -5.07
CA GLY A 174 -20.66 -3.31 -4.76
C GLY A 174 -20.97 -2.15 -5.70
N GLU A 175 -22.11 -2.22 -6.36
CA GLU A 175 -22.71 -1.09 -7.05
C GLU A 175 -23.66 -0.36 -6.09
N ALA A 176 -23.86 0.94 -6.28
CA ALA A 176 -24.77 1.70 -5.43
C ALA A 176 -26.19 1.11 -5.53
N GLY A 177 -26.70 0.55 -4.43
CA GLY A 177 -28.04 -0.05 -4.36
C GLY A 177 -28.11 -1.55 -4.69
N ALA A 178 -26.98 -2.25 -4.80
CA ALA A 178 -26.92 -3.70 -5.00
C ALA A 178 -26.29 -4.42 -3.81
N ASP A 179 -26.49 -5.74 -3.75
CA ASP A 179 -25.88 -6.62 -2.76
C ASP A 179 -24.34 -6.58 -2.83
N ILE A 180 -23.69 -6.54 -1.67
CA ILE A 180 -22.23 -6.56 -1.56
C ILE A 180 -21.72 -7.97 -1.89
N GLN A 181 -20.77 -8.06 -2.82
CA GLN A 181 -20.13 -9.32 -3.20
C GLN A 181 -18.66 -9.30 -2.78
N VAL A 182 -18.16 -10.41 -2.27
CA VAL A 182 -16.72 -10.63 -2.03
C VAL A 182 -16.19 -11.49 -3.16
N VAL A 183 -15.21 -10.97 -3.89
CA VAL A 183 -14.56 -11.66 -5.01
C VAL A 183 -13.22 -12.21 -4.56
N LYS A 184 -12.98 -13.50 -4.80
CA LYS A 184 -11.68 -14.16 -4.61
C LYS A 184 -10.96 -14.27 -5.94
N HIS A 185 -9.84 -13.56 -6.06
CA HIS A 185 -9.02 -13.48 -7.25
C HIS A 185 -7.64 -14.08 -6.99
N ASP A 186 -7.22 -15.01 -7.83
CA ASP A 186 -5.89 -15.61 -7.77
C ASP A 186 -4.87 -14.67 -8.43
N LEU A 187 -3.90 -14.19 -7.65
CA LEU A 187 -2.89 -13.23 -8.11
C LEU A 187 -1.81 -13.88 -8.99
N VAL A 188 -1.71 -15.21 -8.99
CA VAL A 188 -0.77 -15.97 -9.82
C VAL A 188 -1.39 -16.23 -11.19
N SER A 189 -2.57 -16.85 -11.22
CA SER A 189 -3.25 -17.17 -12.48
C SER A 189 -3.95 -15.98 -13.12
N GLY A 190 -4.31 -14.96 -12.33
CA GLY A 190 -5.02 -13.76 -12.79
C GLY A 190 -6.52 -14.00 -13.02
N PHE A 191 -7.08 -15.12 -12.54
CA PHE A 191 -8.49 -15.44 -12.69
C PHE A 191 -9.29 -15.23 -11.40
N VAL A 192 -10.58 -14.94 -11.55
CA VAL A 192 -11.53 -15.02 -10.43
C VAL A 192 -11.81 -16.50 -10.18
N THR A 193 -11.59 -16.92 -8.94
CA THR A 193 -11.81 -18.30 -8.51
C THR A 193 -13.16 -18.49 -7.86
N GLU A 194 -13.67 -17.48 -7.15
CA GLU A 194 -14.92 -17.56 -6.41
C GLU A 194 -15.52 -16.17 -6.21
N THR A 195 -16.84 -16.12 -6.06
CA THR A 195 -17.57 -14.92 -5.66
C THR A 195 -18.63 -15.32 -4.66
N ALA A 196 -18.64 -14.68 -3.49
CA ALA A 196 -19.60 -14.90 -2.43
C ALA A 196 -20.46 -13.65 -2.24
N MET A 197 -21.76 -13.83 -2.02
CA MET A 197 -22.69 -12.75 -1.69
C MET A 197 -22.67 -12.51 -0.18
N PHE A 198 -22.61 -11.25 0.24
CA PHE A 198 -22.79 -10.89 1.63
C PHE A 198 -24.28 -10.60 1.85
N PRO A 199 -25.02 -11.45 2.59
CA PRO A 199 -26.42 -11.18 2.87
C PRO A 199 -26.50 -9.96 3.77
N MET A 200 -27.04 -8.85 3.25
CA MET A 200 -27.43 -7.73 4.10
C MET A 200 -28.88 -7.96 4.51
N GLU A 201 -29.14 -8.21 5.79
CA GLU A 201 -30.51 -8.08 6.31
C GLU A 201 -30.93 -6.61 6.18
N SER A 202 -32.01 -6.38 5.43
CA SER A 202 -32.65 -5.07 5.25
C SER A 202 -33.61 -4.75 6.39
#